data_AF-A0A8C9WXD3-F1
#
_entry.id   AF-A0A8C9WXD3-F1
#
_cell.length_a   1.000
_cell.length_b   1.000
_cell.length_c   1.000
_cell.angle_alpha   90.00
_cell.angle_beta   90.00
_cell.angle_gamma   90.00
#
_symmetry.space_group_name_H-M   'P 1'
#
loop_
_entity.id
_entity.type
_entity.pdbx_description
1 polymer ?
#
loop_
_entity_poly.entity_id
_entity_poly.type
_entity_poly.pdbx_seq_one_letter_code
_entity_poly.pdbx_strand_id
1 'polypeptide(L)'
;MLQHDNAWPHVARICTQFLEAENISVLAWPAYSPDMSPTEHVWDALDRRIRQRAPGPVNIQQLLTDWFSDPPGPSRTPPIQ
;
A
#
# COMPACT_ATOMS: atom_id res chain seq x y z
N MET A 1 -9.35 5.60 -10.09
CA MET A 1 -10.03 4.88 -9.00
C MET A 1 -9.08 4.82 -7.82
N LEU A 2 -9.51 5.22 -6.64
CA LEU A 2 -8.78 5.18 -5.38
C LEU A 2 -9.13 3.88 -4.65
N GLN A 3 -8.12 3.20 -4.12
CA GLN A 3 -8.31 2.06 -3.21
C GLN A 3 -7.89 2.50 -1.81
N HIS A 4 -8.77 2.32 -0.84
CA HIS A 4 -8.48 2.46 0.58
C HIS A 4 -9.26 1.39 1.35
N ASP A 5 -8.87 1.13 2.59
CA ASP A 5 -9.63 0.22 3.45
C ASP A 5 -10.94 0.89 3.93
N ASN A 6 -11.87 0.10 4.46
CA ASN A 6 -13.12 0.64 5.03
C ASN A 6 -12.94 1.06 6.51
N ALA A 7 -11.76 1.51 6.93
CA ALA A 7 -11.60 1.99 8.29
C ALA A 7 -12.50 3.21 8.55
N TRP A 8 -12.94 3.37 9.79
CA TRP A 8 -13.89 4.39 10.21
C TRP A 8 -13.58 5.81 9.71
N PRO A 9 -12.31 6.28 9.71
CA PRO A 9 -11.98 7.59 9.15
C PRO A 9 -12.24 7.70 7.64
N HIS A 10 -12.01 6.64 6.88
CA HIS A 10 -12.14 6.66 5.41
C HIS A 10 -13.60 6.60 4.94
N VAL A 11 -14.48 6.01 5.75
CA VAL A 11 -15.93 5.99 5.50
C VAL A 11 -16.69 7.12 6.21
N ALA A 12 -15.97 8.00 6.93
CA ALA A 12 -16.57 9.15 7.56
C ALA A 12 -17.21 10.05 6.50
N ARG A 13 -18.39 10.61 6.82
CA ARG A 13 -19.17 11.45 5.89
C ARG A 13 -18.36 12.58 5.26
N ILE A 14 -17.48 13.22 6.03
CA ILE A 14 -16.64 14.31 5.52
C ILE A 14 -15.66 13.81 4.44
N CYS A 15 -15.12 12.61 4.60
CA CYS A 15 -14.20 12.00 3.65
C CYS A 15 -14.94 11.55 2.39
N THR A 16 -16.10 10.88 2.53
CA THR A 16 -16.88 10.45 1.36
C THR A 16 -17.40 11.64 0.54
N GLN A 17 -17.87 12.71 1.20
CA GLN A 17 -18.30 13.93 0.52
C GLN A 17 -17.16 14.62 -0.24
N PHE A 18 -15.95 14.62 0.33
CA PHE A 18 -14.78 15.16 -0.36
C PHE A 18 -14.46 14.34 -1.62
N LEU A 19 -14.44 13.02 -1.51
CA LEU A 19 -14.15 12.13 -2.65
C LEU A 19 -15.20 12.27 -3.76
N GLU A 20 -16.47 12.43 -3.39
CA GLU A 20 -17.55 12.73 -4.34
C GLU A 20 -17.36 14.09 -5.02
N ALA A 21 -17.03 15.14 -4.26
CA ALA A 21 -16.84 16.49 -4.78
C ALA A 21 -15.65 16.59 -5.75
N GLU A 22 -14.57 15.85 -5.47
CA GLU A 22 -13.39 15.75 -6.33
C GLU A 22 -13.58 14.73 -7.48
N ASN A 23 -14.76 14.12 -7.60
CA ASN A 23 -15.08 13.11 -8.61
C ASN A 23 -14.10 11.92 -8.59
N ILE A 24 -13.63 11.55 -7.39
CA ILE A 24 -12.70 10.44 -7.16
C ILE A 24 -13.53 9.17 -6.95
N SER A 25 -13.49 8.27 -7.92
CA SER A 25 -14.11 6.95 -7.80
C SER A 25 -13.36 6.08 -6.79
N VAL A 26 -14.07 5.58 -5.78
CA VAL A 26 -13.53 4.62 -4.80
C VAL A 26 -13.81 3.19 -5.25
N LEU A 27 -12.80 2.33 -5.22
CA LEU A 27 -12.97 0.90 -5.47
C LEU A 27 -13.67 0.27 -4.26
N ALA A 28 -14.84 -0.34 -4.47
CA ALA A 28 -15.54 -1.08 -3.43
C ALA A 28 -14.68 -2.28 -3.00
N TRP A 29 -14.35 -2.33 -1.71
CA TRP A 29 -13.46 -3.35 -1.16
C TRP A 29 -14.14 -4.14 -0.03
N PRO A 30 -14.00 -5.47 0.01
CA PRO A 30 -14.50 -6.25 1.14
C PRO A 30 -13.77 -5.90 2.44
N ALA A 31 -14.50 -5.87 3.55
CA ALA A 31 -13.89 -5.67 4.87
C ALA A 31 -12.99 -6.88 5.22
N TYR A 32 -11.87 -6.61 5.90
CA TYR A 32 -10.92 -7.64 6.36
C TYR A 32 -10.19 -8.43 5.25
N SER A 33 -9.86 -7.79 4.13
CA SER A 33 -8.94 -8.34 3.11
C SER A 33 -7.59 -7.58 3.09
N PRO A 34 -6.77 -7.72 4.15
CA PRO A 34 -5.44 -7.13 4.23
C PRO A 34 -4.52 -7.67 3.12
N ASP A 35 -4.62 -8.97 2.83
CA ASP A 35 -3.91 -9.72 1.81
C ASP A 35 -4.05 -9.18 0.38
N MET A 36 -5.08 -8.38 0.14
CA MET A 36 -5.35 -7.82 -1.19
C MET A 36 -4.95 -6.33 -1.29
N SER A 37 -4.46 -5.69 -0.22
CA SER A 37 -4.07 -4.28 -0.22
C SER A 37 -2.69 -4.09 -0.87
N PRO A 38 -2.57 -3.31 -1.96
CA PRO A 38 -1.28 -2.99 -2.56
C PRO A 38 -0.28 -2.37 -1.56
N THR A 39 -0.79 -1.62 -0.58
CA THR A 39 0.03 -1.00 0.47
C THR A 39 0.71 -2.04 1.34
N GLU A 40 0.04 -3.14 1.70
CA GLU A 40 0.64 -4.21 2.51
C GLU A 40 1.74 -4.95 1.75
N HIS A 41 1.55 -5.18 0.45
CA HIS A 41 2.59 -5.78 -0.39
C HIS A 41 3.84 -4.90 -0.48
N VAL A 42 3.68 -3.58 -0.61
CA VAL A 42 4.82 -2.65 -0.63
C VAL A 42 5.55 -2.65 0.72
N TRP A 43 4.82 -2.68 1.85
CA TRP A 43 5.43 -2.76 3.17
C TRP A 43 6.21 -4.06 3.39
N ASP A 44 5.69 -5.22 2.97
CA ASP A 44 6.40 -6.51 3.04
C ASP A 44 7.67 -6.51 2.18
N ALA A 45 7.61 -5.94 0.97
CA ALA A 45 8.78 -5.80 0.10
C ALA A 45 9.87 -4.94 0.75
N LEU A 46 9.49 -3.80 1.35
CA LEU A 46 10.41 -2.94 2.09
C LEU A 46 11.00 -3.66 3.31
N ASP A 47 10.19 -4.32 4.13
CA ASP A 47 10.65 -5.02 5.35
C ASP A 47 11.69 -6.10 5.00
N ARG A 48 11.44 -6.88 3.94
CA ARG A 48 12.40 -7.88 3.45
C ARG A 48 13.73 -7.26 3.04
N ARG A 49 13.70 -6.10 2.38
CA ARG A 49 14.91 -5.39 1.95
C ARG A 49 15.71 -4.89 3.14
N ILE A 50 15.03 -4.28 4.11
CA ILE A 50 15.66 -3.80 5.35
C ILE A 50 16.33 -4.97 6.09
N ARG A 51 15.65 -6.12 6.20
CA ARG A 51 16.19 -7.32 6.84
C ARG A 51 17.41 -7.90 6.14
N GLN A 52 17.49 -7.77 4.81
CA GLN A 52 18.62 -8.27 4.01
C GLN A 52 19.81 -7.30 3.98
N ARG A 53 19.62 -6.05 4.40
CA ARG A 53 20.65 -5.02 4.37
C ARG A 53 21.54 -5.09 5.62
N ALA A 54 22.86 -5.12 5.42
CA ALA A 54 23.85 -5.03 6.50
C ALA A 54 24.94 -4.00 6.14
N PRO A 55 25.12 -2.92 6.92
CA PRO A 55 24.29 -2.51 8.07
C PRO A 55 22.91 -2.00 7.63
N GLY A 56 21.90 -2.20 8.47
CA GLY A 56 20.56 -1.68 8.25
C GLY A 56 20.52 -0.13 8.16
N PRO A 57 19.41 0.45 7.67
CA PRO A 57 19.30 1.89 7.52
C PRO A 57 19.32 2.57 8.90
N VAL A 58 20.20 3.55 9.08
CA VAL A 58 20.38 4.28 10.36
C VAL A 58 19.71 5.64 10.39
N ASN A 59 19.14 6.08 9.26
CA ASN A 59 18.42 7.35 9.16
C ASN A 59 17.33 7.28 8.07
N ILE A 60 16.44 8.27 8.08
CA ILE A 60 15.32 8.36 7.14
C ILE A 60 15.79 8.42 5.69
N GLN A 61 16.90 9.09 5.39
CA GLN A 61 17.40 9.19 4.01
C GLN A 61 17.77 7.82 3.45
N GLN A 62 18.41 6.97 4.25
CA GLN A 62 18.74 5.60 3.85
C GLN A 62 17.51 4.71 3.69
N LEU A 63 16.47 4.92 4.50
CA LEU A 63 15.18 4.23 4.37
C LEU A 63 14.44 4.66 3.10
N LEU A 64 14.45 5.95 2.78
CA LEU A 64 13.86 6.49 1.55
C LEU A 64 14.58 5.97 0.30
N THR A 65 15.91 5.85 0.35
CA THR A 65 16.66 5.19 -0.73
C THR A 65 16.17 3.76 -0.94
N ASP A 66 15.96 2.99 0.12
CA ASP A 66 15.47 1.61 0.02
C ASP A 66 14.03 1.55 -0.52
N TRP A 67 13.19 2.53 -0.17
CA TRP A 67 11.82 2.70 -0.65
C TRP A 67 11.76 3.02 -2.15
N PHE A 68 12.54 3.98 -2.62
CA PHE A 68 12.52 4.41 -4.03
C PHE A 68 13.35 3.54 -4.97
N SER A 69 14.15 2.61 -4.42
CA SER A 69 14.95 1.67 -5.22
C SER A 69 14.16 0.43 -5.63
N ASP A 70 12.84 0.39 -5.45
CA ASP A 70 12.01 -0.72 -5.92
C ASP A 70 11.90 -0.65 -7.46
N PRO A 71 12.47 -1.61 -8.22
CA PRO A 71 12.10 -1.73 -9.61
C PRO A 71 10.61 -2.12 -9.68
N PRO A 72 9.86 -1.77 -10.74
CA PRO A 72 8.52 -2.34 -10.94
C PRO A 72 8.64 -3.87 -11.03
N GLY A 73 8.44 -4.56 -9.91
CA GLY A 73 8.56 -6.01 -9.81
C GLY A 73 7.34 -6.69 -10.44
N PRO A 74 7.52 -7.87 -11.06
CA PRO A 74 6.44 -8.56 -11.75
C PRO A 74 5.36 -8.95 -10.75
N SER A 75 4.12 -8.59 -11.08
CA SER A 75 2.92 -9.02 -10.40
C SER A 75 2.96 -10.53 -10.14
N ARG A 76 2.97 -10.93 -8.86
CA ARG A 76 2.68 -12.31 -8.46
C ARG A 76 1.19 -12.55 -8.68
N THR A 77 0.80 -12.93 -9.89
CA THR A 77 -0.42 -13.72 -10.07
C THR A 77 -0.08 -15.14 -9.59
N PRO A 78 -0.74 -15.67 -8.54
CA PRO A 78 -0.61 -17.09 -8.25
C PRO A 78 -1.19 -17.89 -9.43
N PRO A 79 -0.58 -19.02 -9.83
CA PRO A 79 -1.17 -19.86 -10.87
C PRO A 79 -2.52 -20.39 -10.38
N ILE A 80 -3.54 -20.20 -11.21
CA ILE A 80 -4.83 -20.87 -11.06
C ILE A 80 -4.54 -22.38 -11.08
N GLN A 81 -4.84 -23.06 -9.96
CA GLN A 81 -5.02 -24.51 -9.95
C GLN A 81 -6.41 -24.82 -10.49
#